data_AF-A0A7C1A0L5-F1
#
_entry.id   AF-A0A7C1A0L5-F1
#
_cell.length_a   1.000
_cell.length_b   1.000
_cell.length_c   1.000
_cell.angle_alpha   90.00
_cell.angle_beta   90.00
_cell.angle_gamma   90.00
#
_symmetry.space_group_name_H-M   'P 1'
#
loop_
_entity.id
_entity.type
_entity.pdbx_description
1 polymer ?
#
loop_
_entity_poly.entity_id
_entity_poly.type
_entity_poly.pdbx_seq_one_letter_code
_entity_poly.pdbx_strand_id
1 'polypeptide(L)' 'MSKQTLIYYDKIGIFHPNYKDKKGYRFYTLSQLDAFNVIAMLRELGTPLRDIKEYLENKSTYSFIELLKEKQKSG' A
#
# COMPACT_ATOMS: atom_id res chain seq x y z
N MET A 1 8.35 -7.87 2.72
CA MET A 1 8.90 -6.57 2.21
C MET A 1 10.12 -6.17 3.02
N SER A 2 11.11 -5.50 2.41
CA SER A 2 12.30 -5.01 3.12
C SER A 2 12.10 -3.59 3.67
N LYS A 3 13.02 -3.15 4.55
CA LYS A 3 13.10 -1.77 5.04
C LYS A 3 13.20 -0.76 3.89
N GLN A 4 13.96 -1.09 2.84
CA GLN A 4 14.13 -0.25 1.66
C GLN A 4 12.80 -0.06 0.91
N THR A 5 11.97 -1.11 0.82
CA THR A 5 10.63 -1.01 0.21
C THR A 5 9.74 -0.06 0.98
N LEU A 6 9.71 -0.14 2.32
CA LEU A 6 8.93 0.78 3.15
C LEU A 6 9.40 2.24 3.02
N ILE A 7 10.72 2.47 2.97
CA ILE A 7 11.26 3.82 2.73
C ILE A 7 10.84 4.32 1.35
N TYR A 8 10.88 3.47 0.33
CA TYR A 8 10.47 3.84 -1.02
C TYR A 8 8.97 4.18 -1.07
N TYR A 9 8.11 3.36 -0.47
CA TYR A 9 6.66 3.60 -0.45
C TYR A 9 6.28 4.89 0.28
N ASP A 10 6.98 5.21 1.38
CA ASP A 10 6.82 6.50 2.06
C ASP A 10 7.24 7.67 1.16
N LYS A 11 8.31 7.52 0.37
CA LYS A 11 8.75 8.58 -0.56
C LYS A 11 7.77 8.85 -1.69
N ILE A 12 7.09 7.83 -2.20
CA ILE A 12 6.17 7.96 -3.35
C ILE A 12 4.70 8.12 -2.96
N GLY A 13 4.40 8.15 -1.66
CA GLY A 13 3.05 8.42 -1.14
C GLY A 13 2.14 7.21 -1.03
N ILE A 14 2.68 5.99 -1.01
CA ILE A 14 1.88 4.75 -0.95
C ILE A 14 1.61 4.30 0.49
N PHE A 15 2.62 4.38 1.35
CA PHE A 15 2.51 3.92 2.73
C PHE A 15 3.43 4.74 3.62
N HIS A 16 2.83 5.50 4.53
CA HIS A 16 3.55 6.41 5.42
C HIS A 16 3.66 5.81 6.82
N PRO A 17 4.76 6.07 7.54
CA PRO A 17 4.82 5.72 8.95
C PRO A 17 3.81 6.55 9.75
N ASN A 18 3.29 5.97 10.83
CA ASN A 18 2.46 6.70 11.79
C ASN A 18 3.24 7.86 12.45
N TYR A 19 4.56 7.73 12.56
CA TYR A 19 5.41 8.76 13.16
C TYR A 19 6.81 8.79 12.51
N LYS A 20 7.36 10.01 12.36
CA LYS A 20 8.76 10.26 12.03
C LYS A 20 9.40 11.04 13.17
N ASP A 21 10.52 10.56 13.70
CA ASP A 21 11.25 11.32 14.71
C ASP A 21 12.08 12.47 14.11
N LYS A 22 12.70 13.27 14.98
CA LYS A 22 13.56 14.40 14.59
C LYS A 22 14.79 13.98 13.77
N LYS A 23 15.18 12.71 13.81
CA LYS A 23 16.30 12.14 13.05
C LYS A 23 15.83 11.49 11.74
N GLY A 24 14.53 11.48 11.45
CA GLY A 24 13.95 10.89 10.25
C GLY A 24 13.74 9.38 10.32
N TYR A 25 13.84 8.75 11.50
CA TYR A 25 13.45 7.36 11.68
C TYR A 25 11.94 7.21 11.53
N ARG A 26 11.52 6.12 10.90
CA ARG A 26 10.14 5.83 10.55
C ARG A 26 9.60 4.78 11.50
N PHE A 27 8.49 5.08 12.15
CA PHE A 27 7.84 4.22 13.12
C PHE A 27 6.46 3.83 12.60
N TYR A 28 6.26 2.52 12.42
CA TYR A 28 5.00 1.93 11.99
C TYR A 28 4.34 1.26 13.19
N THR A 29 3.01 1.33 13.27
CA THR A 29 2.23 0.78 14.39
C THR A 29 1.43 -0.45 13.95
N LEU A 30 0.97 -1.25 14.93
CA LEU A 30 0.11 -2.41 14.67
C LEU A 30 -1.20 -2.03 13.96
N SER A 31 -1.73 -0.82 14.21
CA SER A 31 -2.90 -0.30 13.51
C SER A 31 -2.71 -0.09 12.00
N GLN A 32 -1.47 -0.10 11.51
CA GLN A 32 -1.17 -0.01 10.08
C GLN A 32 -0.99 -1.38 9.41
N LEU A 33 -1.12 -2.47 10.16
CA LEU A 33 -0.86 -3.83 9.68
C LEU A 33 -1.85 -4.25 8.59
N ASP A 34 -3.13 -3.90 8.72
CA ASP A 34 -4.15 -4.24 7.71
C ASP A 34 -3.85 -3.56 6.36
N ALA A 35 -3.53 -2.27 6.40
CA ALA A 35 -3.14 -1.53 5.19
C ALA A 35 -1.86 -2.11 4.56
N PHE A 36 -0.89 -2.50 5.39
CA PHE A 36 0.33 -3.15 4.93
C PHE A 36 0.04 -4.49 4.25
N ASN A 37 -0.83 -5.33 4.83
CA ASN A 37 -1.20 -6.63 4.28
C ASN A 37 -1.91 -6.49 2.93
N VAL A 38 -2.82 -5.51 2.78
CA VAL A 38 -3.47 -5.23 1.49
C VAL A 38 -2.46 -4.82 0.43
N ILE A 39 -1.50 -3.96 0.77
CA ILE A 39 -0.43 -3.54 -0.16
C ILE A 39 0.42 -4.74 -0.57
N ALA A 40 0.83 -5.58 0.38
CA ALA A 40 1.62 -6.77 0.13
C ALA A 40 0.89 -7.73 -0.82
N MET A 41 -0.37 -8.05 -0.53
CA MET A 41 -1.23 -8.91 -1.36
C MET A 41 -1.37 -8.37 -2.79
N LEU A 42 -1.68 -7.08 -2.96
CA LEU A 42 -1.81 -6.49 -4.29
C LEU A 42 -0.50 -6.55 -5.09
N ARG A 43 0.65 -6.39 -4.41
CA ARG A 43 1.97 -6.56 -5.05
C ARG A 43 2.25 -7.99 -5.46
N GLU A 44 1.86 -8.97 -4.65
CA GLU A 44 1.97 -10.39 -4.97
C GLU A 44 1.11 -10.77 -6.19
N LEU A 45 -0.06 -10.13 -6.34
CA LEU A 45 -0.92 -10.25 -7.52
C LEU A 45 -0.40 -9.49 -8.77
N GLY A 46 0.83 -8.97 -8.73
CA GLY A 46 1.43 -8.25 -9.84
C GLY A 46 0.84 -6.86 -10.09
N THR A 47 0.12 -6.28 -9.12
CA THR A 47 -0.47 -4.95 -9.29
C THR A 47 0.62 -3.86 -9.33
N PRO A 48 0.63 -3.01 -10.38
CA PRO A 48 1.51 -1.85 -10.44
C PRO A 48 1.36 -0.94 -9.22
N LEU A 49 2.46 -0.33 -8.78
CA LEU A 49 2.46 0.58 -7.62
C LEU A 49 1.57 1.80 -7.83
N ARG A 50 1.42 2.25 -9.08
CA ARG A 50 0.51 3.34 -9.45
C ARG A 50 -0.94 2.99 -9.09
N ASP A 51 -1.42 1.84 -9.53
CA ASP A 51 -2.80 1.40 -9.31
C ASP A 51 -3.06 1.17 -7.82
N ILE A 52 -2.07 0.62 -7.09
CA ILE A 52 -2.14 0.50 -5.62
C ILE A 52 -2.29 1.87 -4.96
N LYS A 53 -1.54 2.87 -5.43
CA LYS A 53 -1.63 4.24 -4.91
C LYS A 53 -3.01 4.83 -5.17
N GLU A 54 -3.50 4.75 -6.42
CA GLU A 54 -4.82 5.25 -6.81
C GLU A 54 -5.94 4.58 -5.99
N TYR A 55 -5.83 3.28 -5.73
CA TYR A 55 -6.76 2.55 -4.85
C TYR A 55 -6.72 3.06 -3.40
N LEU A 56 -5.53 3.27 -2.83
CA LEU A 56 -5.38 3.71 -1.44
C LEU A 56 -5.79 5.17 -1.22
N GLU A 57 -5.70 6.01 -2.25
CA GLU A 57 -6.16 7.41 -2.23
C GLU A 57 -7.68 7.48 -2.37
N ASN A 58 -8.29 6.59 -3.16
CA ASN A 58 -9.74 6.54 -3.40
C ASN A 58 -10.45 5.47 -2.59
N LYS A 59 -9.97 5.17 -1.36
CA LYS A 59 -10.47 4.08 -0.50
C LYS A 59 -11.98 4.14 -0.32
N SER A 60 -12.69 3.31 -1.08
CA SER A 60 -14.09 2.98 -0.87
C SER A 60 -14.23 1.48 -1.05
N THR A 61 -15.21 0.86 -0.38
CA THR A 61 -15.52 -0.55 -0.60
C THR A 61 -15.80 -0.85 -2.08
N TYR A 62 -16.33 0.13 -2.81
CA TYR A 62 -16.60 0.05 -4.24
C TYR A 62 -15.32 -0.02 -5.09
N SER A 63 -14.34 0.85 -4.82
CA SER A 63 -13.06 0.85 -5.57
C SER A 63 -12.24 -0.44 -5.33
N PHE A 64 -12.39 -1.09 -4.17
CA PHE A 64 -11.76 -2.40 -3.94
C PHE A 64 -12.38 -3.51 -4.77
N ILE A 65 -13.72 -3.57 -4.83
CA ILE A 65 -14.45 -4.60 -5.58
C ILE A 65 -14.14 -4.50 -7.08
N GLU A 66 -14.07 -3.29 -7.64
CA GLU A 66 -13.74 -3.10 -9.06
C GLU A 66 -12.30 -3.51 -9.39
N LEU A 67 -11.32 -3.17 -8.54
CA LEU A 67 -9.93 -3.61 -8.72
C LEU A 67 -9.82 -5.15 -8.77
N LEU A 68 -10.55 -5.85 -7.90
CA LEU A 68 -10.54 -7.32 -7.89
C LEU A 68 -11.20 -7.92 -9.15
N LYS A 69 -12.28 -7.32 -9.65
CA LYS A 69 -12.93 -7.77 -10.89
C LYS A 69 -12.03 -7.63 -12.12
N GLU A 70 -11.27 -6.53 -12.22
CA GLU A 70 -10.32 -6.34 -13.31
C GLU A 70 -9.21 -7.39 -13.29
N LYS A 71 -8.70 -7.73 -12.09
CA LYS A 71 -7.69 -8.78 -11.93
C LYS A 71 -8.22 -10.18 -12.25
N GLN A 72 -9.49 -10.49 -11.95
CA GLN A 72 -10.10 -11.77 -12.34
C GLN A 72 -10.31 -11.93 -13.86
N LYS A 73 -10.52 -10.84 -14.59
CA LYS A 73 -10.71 -10.88 -16.07
C LYS A 73 -9.40 -11.04 -16.85
N SER A 74 -8.27 -10.85 -16.19
CA SER A 74 -6.94 -10.81 -16.81
C SER A 74 -6.13 -12.11 -16.62
N GLY A 75 -6.73 -13.15 -16.03
CA GLY A 75 -6.18 -14.50 -15.91
C GLY A 75 -7.06 -15.52 -16.59
#